data_AF-A0A170X3N7-F1
#
_entry.id   AF-A0A170X3N7-F1
#
_cell.length_a   1.000
_cell.length_b   1.000
_cell.length_c   1.000
_cell.angle_alpha   90.00
_cell.angle_beta   90.00
_cell.angle_gamma   90.00
#
_symmetry.space_group_name_H-M   'P 1'
#
loop_
_entity.id
_entity.type
_entity.pdbx_description
1 polymer ?
#
loop_
_entity_poly.entity_id
_entity_poly.type
_entity_poly.pdbx_seq_one_letter_code
_entity_poly.pdbx_strand_id
1 'polypeptide(L)'
;EEPLDATATTVENWKEVRESYRSEIFRKFDQGTFHILRKIQTKMNRIDYWTVDYKQSTENVKISMWAWLQFPLSDLTKRDLPIVDFLDIGITIQLPVPYDRKFVIVRVIYVTFDPLSDSSRTWNQPPLNSEGTFVDVVDYWFQKKAEYERQLMLEELRLLELEKRQLGVDKSRDFSIESK
;
A
#
# COMPACT_ATOMS: atom_id res chain seq x y z
N GLU A 1 6.19 14.68 -18.50
CA GLU A 1 5.38 15.11 -19.64
C GLU A 1 5.15 13.92 -20.55
N GLU A 2 3.92 13.73 -21.03
CA GLU A 2 3.66 12.81 -22.13
C GLU A 2 4.32 13.39 -23.40
N PRO A 3 5.18 12.64 -24.10
CA PRO A 3 5.73 13.12 -25.36
C PRO A 3 4.57 13.37 -26.32
N LEU A 4 4.60 14.53 -26.99
CA LEU A 4 3.51 15.03 -27.84
C LEU A 4 3.13 14.08 -28.99
N ASP A 5 4.01 13.11 -29.25
CA ASP A 5 3.96 12.14 -30.33
C ASP A 5 3.48 10.76 -29.84
N ALA A 6 3.22 10.60 -28.53
CA ALA A 6 2.77 9.34 -27.95
C ALA A 6 1.30 9.07 -28.29
N THR A 7 1.05 7.90 -28.86
CA THR A 7 -0.32 7.41 -29.04
C THR A 7 -0.91 6.97 -27.69
N ALA A 8 -2.23 7.00 -27.56
CA ALA A 8 -2.92 6.54 -26.34
C ALA A 8 -2.52 5.11 -25.95
N THR A 9 -2.31 4.23 -26.93
CA THR A 9 -1.84 2.86 -26.72
C THR A 9 -0.43 2.81 -26.13
N THR A 10 0.46 3.69 -26.58
CA THR A 10 1.83 3.80 -26.05
C THR A 10 1.83 4.24 -24.60
N VAL A 11 0.99 5.23 -24.26
CA VAL A 11 0.83 5.73 -22.89
C VAL A 11 0.29 4.63 -21.97
N GLU A 12 -0.67 3.82 -22.43
CA GLU A 12 -1.24 2.74 -21.64
C GLU A 12 -0.23 1.62 -21.36
N ASN A 13 0.56 1.23 -22.37
CA ASN A 13 1.65 0.27 -22.19
C ASN A 13 2.68 0.75 -21.15
N TRP A 14 3.01 2.04 -21.13
CA TRP A 14 3.93 2.60 -20.13
C TRP A 14 3.36 2.57 -18.71
N LYS A 15 2.05 2.81 -18.56
CA LYS A 15 1.37 2.70 -17.26
C LYS A 15 1.36 1.27 -16.75
N GLU A 16 1.12 0.29 -17.63
CA GLU A 16 1.12 -1.13 -17.30
C GLU A 16 2.51 -1.58 -16.83
N VAL A 17 3.56 -1.28 -17.62
CA VAL A 17 4.95 -1.61 -17.26
C VAL A 17 5.32 -1.00 -15.92
N ARG A 18 4.98 0.27 -15.67
CA ARG A 18 5.19 0.90 -14.37
C ARG A 18 4.48 0.16 -13.25
N GLU A 19 3.19 -0.13 -13.42
CA GLU A 19 2.40 -0.71 -12.34
C GLU A 19 2.94 -2.08 -11.95
N SER A 20 3.43 -2.82 -12.94
CA SER A 20 4.20 -4.05 -12.72
C SER A 20 5.45 -3.80 -11.85
N TYR A 21 6.28 -2.81 -12.18
CA TYR A 21 7.45 -2.47 -11.37
C TYR A 21 7.10 -2.00 -9.95
N ARG A 22 6.08 -1.14 -9.80
CA ARG A 22 5.61 -0.68 -8.48
C ARG A 22 5.15 -1.84 -7.62
N SER A 23 4.29 -2.68 -8.18
CA SER A 23 3.76 -3.86 -7.51
C SER A 23 4.89 -4.79 -7.07
N GLU A 24 5.89 -4.99 -7.93
CA GLU A 24 7.06 -5.77 -7.57
C GLU A 24 7.86 -5.13 -6.43
N ILE A 25 8.14 -3.82 -6.49
CA ILE A 25 8.90 -3.11 -5.47
C ILE A 25 8.17 -3.18 -4.11
N PHE A 26 6.87 -2.89 -4.06
CA PHE A 26 6.10 -2.97 -2.82
C PHE A 26 6.06 -4.39 -2.27
N ARG A 27 5.89 -5.40 -3.14
CA ARG A 27 5.99 -6.81 -2.73
C ARG A 27 7.35 -7.13 -2.12
N LYS A 28 8.44 -6.61 -2.67
CA LYS A 28 9.79 -6.80 -2.12
C LYS A 28 9.96 -6.09 -0.78
N PHE A 29 9.41 -4.88 -0.60
CA PHE A 29 9.41 -4.20 0.69
C PHE A 29 8.61 -4.96 1.75
N ASP A 30 7.42 -5.45 1.41
CA ASP A 30 6.60 -6.26 2.31
C ASP A 30 7.32 -7.54 2.70
N GLN A 31 7.90 -8.26 1.74
CA GLN A 31 8.71 -9.44 2.02
C GLN A 31 9.90 -9.10 2.92
N GLY A 32 10.70 -8.07 2.59
CA GLY A 32 11.88 -7.70 3.35
C GLY A 32 11.55 -7.32 4.80
N THR A 33 10.55 -6.45 4.98
CA THR A 33 10.11 -6.02 6.30
C THR A 33 9.47 -7.15 7.11
N PHE A 34 8.74 -8.07 6.48
CA PHE A 34 8.25 -9.28 7.14
C PHE A 34 9.38 -10.16 7.70
N HIS A 35 10.48 -10.33 6.95
CA HIS A 35 11.64 -11.09 7.43
C HIS A 35 12.33 -10.43 8.62
N ILE A 36 12.37 -9.09 8.65
CA ILE A 36 12.88 -8.31 9.80
C ILE A 36 11.99 -8.55 11.02
N LEU A 37 10.67 -8.46 10.85
CA LEU A 37 9.70 -8.67 11.93
C LEU A 37 9.75 -10.07 12.52
N ARG A 38 9.90 -11.10 11.67
CA ARG A 38 10.11 -12.50 12.12
C ARG A 38 11.36 -12.68 12.97
N LYS A 39 12.32 -11.77 12.87
CA LYS A 39 13.60 -11.81 13.59
C LYS A 39 13.81 -10.56 14.44
N ILE A 40 12.72 -9.98 14.97
CA ILE A 40 12.72 -8.70 15.68
C ILE A 40 13.81 -8.58 16.75
N GLN A 41 14.04 -9.65 17.52
CA GLN A 41 15.04 -9.68 18.60
C GLN A 41 16.49 -9.53 18.12
N THR A 42 16.78 -9.86 16.86
CA THR A 42 18.14 -9.86 16.29
C THR A 42 18.31 -8.86 15.16
N LYS A 43 17.21 -8.36 14.58
CA LYS A 43 17.21 -7.48 13.42
C LYS A 43 16.77 -6.05 13.73
N MET A 44 16.12 -5.81 14.87
CA MET A 44 15.75 -4.47 15.31
C MET A 44 16.60 -4.07 16.53
N ASN A 45 16.92 -2.79 16.63
CA ASN A 45 17.65 -2.24 17.77
C ASN A 45 16.70 -2.03 18.93
N ARG A 46 17.14 -2.37 20.13
CA ARG A 46 16.39 -2.19 21.36
C ARG A 46 16.53 -0.75 21.83
N ILE A 47 15.42 -0.01 21.92
CA ILE A 47 15.41 1.33 22.51
C ILE A 47 15.21 1.21 24.03
N ASP A 48 14.17 0.48 24.45
CA ASP A 48 13.87 0.22 25.85
C ASP A 48 13.29 -1.19 26.05
N TYR A 49 12.69 -1.47 27.22
CA TYR A 49 12.09 -2.77 27.56
C TYR A 49 10.84 -3.16 26.75
N TRP A 50 10.24 -2.27 25.99
CA TRP A 50 9.00 -2.51 25.24
C TRP A 50 9.09 -2.01 23.81
N THR A 51 10.08 -1.21 23.45
CA THR A 51 10.21 -0.65 22.12
C THR A 51 11.48 -1.10 21.42
N VAL A 52 11.38 -1.25 20.11
CA VAL A 52 12.50 -1.50 19.21
C VAL A 52 12.32 -0.65 17.96
N ASP A 53 13.42 -0.31 17.31
CA ASP A 53 13.40 0.33 15.99
C ASP A 53 14.30 -0.37 14.97
N TYR A 54 14.05 -0.07 13.71
CA TYR A 54 14.89 -0.50 12.61
C TYR A 54 14.94 0.62 11.60
N LYS A 55 16.13 0.89 11.09
CA LYS A 55 16.37 1.91 10.09
C LYS A 55 17.29 1.34 9.03
N GLN A 56 16.86 1.48 7.79
CA GLN A 56 17.67 1.16 6.62
C GLN A 56 17.46 2.26 5.60
N SER A 57 18.57 2.89 5.20
CA SER A 57 18.56 3.89 4.16
C SER A 57 19.41 3.41 3.01
N THR A 58 18.92 3.67 1.80
CA THR A 58 19.71 3.81 0.58
C THR A 58 19.57 5.25 0.11
N GLU A 59 20.14 5.56 -1.05
CA GLU A 59 19.96 6.86 -1.70
C GLU A 59 18.48 7.14 -2.03
N ASN A 60 17.75 6.11 -2.48
CA ASN A 60 16.41 6.29 -3.03
C ASN A 60 15.26 5.76 -2.16
N VAL A 61 15.59 5.04 -1.10
CA VAL A 61 14.62 4.37 -0.23
C VAL A 61 15.08 4.49 1.21
N LYS A 62 14.19 4.94 2.08
CA LYS A 62 14.38 4.84 3.53
C LYS A 62 13.25 3.99 4.11
N ILE A 63 13.63 3.00 4.90
CA ILE A 63 12.71 2.12 5.61
C ILE A 63 12.98 2.33 7.09
N SER A 64 11.96 2.77 7.79
CA SER A 64 12.05 3.02 9.23
C SER A 64 10.87 2.35 9.88
N MET A 65 11.15 1.49 10.84
CA MET A 65 10.16 0.72 11.55
C MET A 65 10.35 0.93 13.03
N TRP A 66 9.24 0.94 13.73
CA TRP A 66 9.18 0.95 15.18
C TRP A 66 8.18 -0.11 15.61
N ALA A 67 8.47 -0.80 16.71
CA ALA A 67 7.54 -1.78 17.23
C ALA A 67 7.44 -1.71 18.75
N TRP A 68 6.22 -1.89 19.23
CA TRP A 68 5.86 -2.03 20.63
C TRP A 68 5.66 -3.51 20.94
N LEU A 69 6.62 -4.09 21.65
CA LEU A 69 6.66 -5.48 22.05
C LEU A 69 5.60 -5.80 23.10
N GLN A 70 4.97 -6.97 22.94
CA GLN A 70 4.17 -7.56 23.99
C GLN A 70 5.10 -8.20 25.02
N PHE A 71 5.00 -7.76 26.27
CA PHE A 71 5.67 -8.37 27.41
C PHE A 71 4.60 -8.71 28.44
N PRO A 72 4.71 -9.84 29.18
CA PRO A 72 3.80 -10.13 30.27
C PRO A 72 3.97 -9.05 31.35
N LEU A 73 3.01 -8.14 31.42
CA LEU A 73 2.92 -7.12 32.45
C LEU A 73 1.79 -7.46 33.41
N SER A 74 1.91 -6.98 34.65
CA SER A 74 0.74 -6.85 35.51
C SER A 74 -0.15 -5.71 34.99
N ASP A 75 -1.47 -5.92 35.02
CA ASP A 75 -2.52 -4.98 34.55
C ASP A 75 -2.48 -3.58 35.22
N LEU A 76 -1.60 -3.38 36.19
CA LEU A 76 -1.46 -2.15 36.98
C LEU A 76 -0.62 -1.07 36.29
N THR A 77 0.12 -1.42 35.23
CA THR A 77 1.04 -0.48 34.56
C THR A 77 0.28 0.34 33.50
N LYS A 78 -0.23 1.52 33.87
CA LYS A 78 -0.69 2.50 32.88
C LYS A 78 0.50 3.01 32.07
N ARG A 79 0.38 2.95 30.75
CA ARG A 79 1.39 3.40 29.79
C ARG A 79 0.91 4.68 29.12
N ASP A 80 1.82 5.64 28.98
CA ASP A 80 1.57 6.84 28.18
C ASP A 80 1.47 6.49 26.70
N LEU A 81 0.81 7.37 25.95
CA LEU A 81 0.64 7.20 24.51
C LEU A 81 2.00 7.29 23.81
N PRO A 82 2.40 6.29 23.02
CA PRO A 82 3.64 6.38 22.24
C PRO A 82 3.58 7.51 21.22
N ILE A 83 4.56 8.40 21.31
CA ILE A 83 4.95 9.32 20.25
C ILE A 83 6.21 8.72 19.61
N VAL A 84 6.15 8.47 18.31
CA VAL A 84 7.24 7.83 17.57
C VAL A 84 7.80 8.81 16.56
N ASP A 85 9.07 9.16 16.73
CA ASP A 85 9.79 10.09 15.85
C ASP A 85 10.66 9.33 14.84
N PHE A 86 10.29 9.45 13.56
CA PHE A 86 11.08 8.99 12.42
C PHE A 86 11.90 10.15 11.86
N LEU A 87 12.88 10.63 12.63
CA LEU A 87 13.69 11.81 12.31
C LEU A 87 14.38 11.74 10.93
N ASP A 88 14.75 10.55 10.50
CA ASP A 88 15.40 10.28 9.21
C ASP A 88 14.47 10.45 8.00
N ILE A 89 13.17 10.45 8.25
CA ILE A 89 12.10 10.67 7.26
C ILE A 89 11.37 12.01 7.52
N GLY A 90 11.51 12.59 8.73
CA GLY A 90 10.85 13.84 9.10
C GLY A 90 9.37 13.67 9.46
N ILE A 91 8.98 12.48 9.95
CA ILE A 91 7.60 12.16 10.32
C ILE A 91 7.54 11.82 11.81
N THR A 92 6.58 12.40 12.51
CA THR A 92 6.22 12.03 13.88
C THR A 92 4.82 11.43 13.88
N ILE A 93 4.68 10.26 14.51
CA ILE A 93 3.40 9.55 14.62
C ILE A 93 3.02 9.46 16.10
N GLN A 94 1.90 10.07 16.45
CA GLN A 94 1.27 9.89 17.75
C GLN A 94 0.19 8.80 17.61
N LEU A 95 0.37 7.68 18.30
CA LEU A 95 -0.58 6.58 18.20
C LEU A 95 -1.80 6.84 19.10
N PRO A 96 -3.04 6.61 18.59
CA PRO A 96 -4.24 6.74 19.39
C PRO A 96 -4.43 5.50 20.28
N VAL A 97 -4.68 5.73 21.58
CA VAL A 97 -5.07 4.77 22.64
C VAL A 97 -3.90 4.11 23.41
N PRO A 98 -4.01 3.91 24.74
CA PRO A 98 -3.09 3.07 25.50
C PRO A 98 -3.18 1.61 25.04
N TYR A 99 -2.16 1.12 24.32
CA TYR A 99 -2.06 -0.28 23.89
C TYR A 99 -1.69 -1.17 25.10
N ASP A 100 -2.71 -1.57 25.84
CA ASP A 100 -2.57 -2.48 26.98
C ASP A 100 -2.42 -3.94 26.54
N ARG A 101 -2.83 -4.31 25.32
CA ARG A 101 -3.06 -5.74 24.98
C ARG A 101 -2.44 -6.30 23.71
N LYS A 102 -1.83 -5.52 22.80
CA LYS A 102 -1.37 -6.05 21.50
C LYS A 102 -0.01 -5.53 21.06
N PHE A 103 0.75 -6.40 20.40
CA PHE A 103 1.95 -6.07 19.66
C PHE A 103 1.61 -5.10 18.51
N VAL A 104 2.29 -3.96 18.44
CA VAL A 104 2.08 -2.93 17.40
C VAL A 104 3.37 -2.72 16.65
N ILE A 105 3.27 -2.56 15.33
CA ILE A 105 4.39 -2.15 14.49
C ILE A 105 3.92 -0.96 13.66
N VAL A 106 4.75 0.06 13.64
CA VAL A 106 4.64 1.20 12.73
C VAL A 106 5.76 1.06 11.71
N ARG A 107 5.42 1.02 10.43
CA ARG A 107 6.36 0.96 9.31
C ARG A 107 6.17 2.19 8.44
N VAL A 108 7.24 2.94 8.27
CA VAL A 108 7.33 4.08 7.37
C VAL A 108 8.32 3.72 6.27
N ILE A 109 7.86 3.80 5.03
CA ILE A 109 8.70 3.62 3.85
C ILE A 109 8.65 4.93 3.09
N TYR A 110 9.80 5.59 3.00
CA TYR A 110 10.00 6.78 2.21
C TYR A 110 10.73 6.39 0.93
N VAL A 111 10.19 6.78 -0.21
CA VAL A 111 10.79 6.55 -1.53
C VAL A 111 10.94 7.89 -2.22
N THR A 112 12.11 8.14 -2.79
CA THR A 112 12.38 9.35 -3.57
C THR A 112 12.15 9.14 -5.06
N PHE A 113 12.06 7.89 -5.51
CA PHE A 113 11.75 7.61 -6.90
C PHE A 113 10.28 7.88 -7.12
N ASP A 114 10.00 8.83 -8.01
CA ASP A 114 8.67 9.06 -8.52
C ASP A 114 8.39 8.04 -9.63
N PRO A 115 7.50 7.07 -9.44
CA PRO A 115 7.34 6.06 -10.46
C PRO A 115 6.35 6.52 -11.56
N LEU A 116 5.74 7.72 -11.52
CA LEU A 116 5.17 8.43 -12.70
C LEU A 116 4.51 9.83 -12.43
N SER A 117 4.45 10.37 -11.21
CA SER A 117 3.67 11.56 -10.81
C SER A 117 4.09 12.89 -11.43
N ASP A 118 5.35 13.11 -11.75
CA ASP A 118 5.85 14.30 -12.44
C ASP A 118 5.56 14.29 -13.95
N SER A 119 5.07 13.17 -14.49
CA SER A 119 4.82 13.08 -15.93
C SER A 119 3.56 13.84 -16.39
N SER A 120 2.71 14.29 -15.47
CA SER A 120 1.60 15.20 -15.76
C SER A 120 2.08 16.64 -15.96
N ARG A 121 1.55 17.33 -16.97
CA ARG A 121 1.76 18.78 -17.18
C ARG A 121 1.09 19.67 -16.12
N THR A 122 0.28 19.08 -15.24
CA THR A 122 -0.50 19.74 -14.18
C THR A 122 -0.18 19.19 -12.80
N TRP A 123 1.04 18.67 -12.58
CA TRP A 123 1.42 18.23 -11.24
C TRP A 123 1.29 19.41 -10.25
N ASN A 124 0.26 19.32 -9.42
CA ASN A 124 0.04 20.18 -8.27
C ASN A 124 -0.09 19.25 -7.07
N GLN A 125 0.95 19.20 -6.26
CA GLN A 125 0.94 18.48 -5.00
C GLN A 125 -0.27 18.98 -4.18
N PRO A 126 -1.20 18.12 -3.75
CA PRO A 126 -2.30 18.57 -2.92
C PRO A 126 -1.72 19.20 -1.65
N PRO A 127 -2.21 20.37 -1.19
CA PRO A 127 -1.84 20.84 0.14
C PRO A 127 -2.21 19.75 1.14
N LEU A 128 -1.27 19.42 2.04
CA LEU A 128 -1.45 18.46 3.13
C LEU A 128 -2.52 18.99 4.09
N ASN A 129 -3.78 18.87 3.72
CA ASN A 129 -4.89 19.11 4.62
C ASN A 129 -5.22 17.78 5.29
N SER A 130 -4.46 17.43 6.32
CA SER A 130 -5.00 16.57 7.36
C SER A 130 -5.28 17.41 8.59
N GLU A 131 -6.22 18.35 8.46
CA GLU A 131 -7.02 18.71 9.63
C GLU A 131 -7.97 17.52 9.87
N GLY A 132 -7.48 16.56 10.65
CA GLY A 132 -8.19 15.31 10.95
C GLY A 132 -7.27 14.39 11.72
N THR A 133 -7.83 13.59 12.63
CA THR A 133 -7.02 12.63 13.38
C THR A 133 -6.51 11.54 12.44
N PHE A 134 -5.41 10.88 12.80
CA PHE A 134 -4.86 9.76 12.03
C PHE A 134 -5.91 8.68 11.73
N VAL A 135 -6.87 8.48 12.64
CA VAL A 135 -8.00 7.56 12.47
C VAL A 135 -8.86 7.95 11.27
N ASP A 136 -9.20 9.24 11.16
CA ASP A 136 -10.07 9.75 10.07
C ASP A 136 -9.41 9.56 8.70
N VAL A 137 -8.10 9.80 8.62
CA VAL A 137 -7.30 9.60 7.40
C VAL A 137 -7.26 8.11 7.03
N VAL A 138 -7.03 7.24 8.01
CA VAL A 138 -6.97 5.79 7.81
C VAL A 138 -8.31 5.23 7.35
N ASP A 139 -9.40 5.62 8.01
CA ASP A 139 -10.76 5.18 7.69
C ASP A 139 -11.19 5.61 6.27
N TYR A 140 -10.84 6.85 5.88
CA TYR A 140 -11.06 7.33 4.52
C TYR A 140 -10.40 6.44 3.46
N TRP A 141 -9.12 6.09 3.65
CA TRP A 141 -8.39 5.26 2.69
C TRP A 141 -8.88 3.81 2.68
N PHE A 142 -9.30 3.26 3.82
CA PHE A 142 -9.93 1.94 3.87
C PHE A 142 -11.24 1.89 3.10
N GLN A 143 -12.09 2.92 3.23
CA GLN A 143 -13.33 3.01 2.46
C GLN A 143 -13.05 3.10 0.96
N LYS A 144 -12.08 3.93 0.55
CA LYS A 144 -11.67 4.06 -0.85
C LYS A 144 -11.16 2.76 -1.45
N LYS A 145 -10.37 1.99 -0.70
CA LYS A 145 -9.90 0.67 -1.13
C LYS A 145 -11.06 -0.31 -1.34
N ALA A 146 -12.01 -0.36 -0.42
CA ALA A 146 -13.17 -1.25 -0.52
C ALA A 146 -14.10 -0.88 -1.70
N GLU A 147 -14.22 0.41 -2.04
CA GLU A 147 -14.90 0.86 -3.25
C GLU A 147 -14.22 0.35 -4.52
N TYR A 148 -12.90 0.48 -4.60
CA TYR A 148 -12.12 0.04 -5.75
C TYR A 148 -12.19 -1.49 -5.97
N GLU A 149 -12.08 -2.28 -4.90
CA GLU A 149 -12.21 -3.74 -4.98
C GLU A 149 -13.61 -4.17 -5.47
N ARG A 150 -14.67 -3.46 -5.07
CA ARG A 150 -16.02 -3.69 -5.59
C ARG A 150 -16.14 -3.37 -7.08
N GLN A 151 -15.50 -2.30 -7.55
CA GLN A 151 -15.49 -1.95 -8.97
C GLN A 151 -14.78 -3.02 -9.80
N LEU A 152 -13.62 -3.50 -9.37
CA LEU A 152 -12.90 -4.60 -10.02
C LEU A 152 -13.76 -5.87 -10.12
N MET A 153 -14.44 -6.25 -9.04
CA MET A 153 -15.30 -7.43 -9.04
C MET A 153 -16.49 -7.29 -10.01
N LEU A 154 -17.06 -6.08 -10.13
CA LEU A 154 -18.14 -5.81 -11.09
C LEU A 154 -17.64 -5.85 -12.54
N GLU A 155 -16.42 -5.35 -12.80
CA GLU A 155 -15.78 -5.40 -14.12
C GLU A 155 -15.52 -6.85 -14.56
N GLU A 156 -14.98 -7.69 -13.66
CA GLU A 156 -14.78 -9.12 -13.91
C GLU A 156 -16.10 -9.86 -14.21
N LEU A 157 -17.15 -9.59 -13.43
CA LEU A 157 -18.48 -10.16 -13.68
C LEU A 157 -19.02 -9.78 -15.07
N ARG A 158 -18.85 -8.51 -15.46
CA ARG A 158 -19.27 -8.02 -16.77
C ARG A 158 -18.53 -8.71 -17.92
N LEU A 159 -17.22 -8.92 -17.76
CA LEU A 159 -16.40 -9.64 -18.75
C LEU A 159 -16.83 -11.11 -18.88
N LEU A 160 -17.09 -11.78 -17.76
CA LEU A 160 -17.58 -13.16 -17.76
C LEU A 160 -18.97 -13.31 -18.43
N GLU A 161 -19.86 -12.33 -18.26
CA GLU A 161 -21.16 -12.32 -18.95
C GLU A 161 -21.01 -12.13 -20.47
N LEU A 162 -20.09 -11.27 -20.90
CA LEU A 162 -19.78 -11.07 -22.32
C LEU A 162 -19.18 -12.34 -22.95
N GLU A 163 -18.27 -13.01 -22.25
CA GLU A 163 -17.67 -14.27 -22.69
C GLU A 163 -18.73 -15.38 -22.81
N LYS A 164 -19.62 -15.51 -21.82
CA LYS A 164 -20.76 -16.45 -21.89
C LYS A 164 -21.70 -16.16 -23.06
N ARG A 165 -21.96 -14.88 -23.37
CA ARG A 165 -22.78 -14.50 -24.53
C ARG A 165 -22.08 -14.83 -25.84
N GLN A 166 -20.78 -14.59 -25.98
CA GLN A 166 -20.01 -14.95 -27.17
C GLN A 166 -20.02 -16.47 -27.40
N LEU A 167 -19.74 -17.27 -26.37
CA LEU A 167 -19.79 -18.73 -26.45
C LEU A 167 -21.20 -19.28 -26.76
N GLY A 168 -22.25 -18.59 -26.30
CA GLY A 168 -23.64 -18.93 -26.65
C GLY A 168 -24.00 -18.57 -28.10
N VAL A 169 -23.48 -17.46 -28.63
CA VAL A 169 -23.68 -17.03 -30.02
C VAL A 169 -22.93 -17.93 -30.99
N ASP A 170 -21.70 -18.38 -30.65
CA ASP A 170 -20.93 -19.30 -31.50
C ASP A 170 -21.60 -20.68 -31.59
N LYS A 171 -22.11 -21.23 -30.48
CA LYS A 171 -22.93 -22.46 -30.53
C LYS A 171 -24.18 -22.31 -31.38
N SER A 172 -24.82 -21.14 -31.39
CA SER A 172 -26.05 -20.89 -32.17
C SER A 172 -25.78 -20.77 -33.67
N ARG A 173 -24.60 -20.27 -34.06
CA ARG A 173 -24.17 -20.16 -35.46
C ARG A 173 -23.83 -21.52 -36.05
N ASP A 174 -23.22 -22.41 -35.29
CA ASP A 174 -22.89 -23.77 -35.75
C ASP A 174 -24.14 -24.61 -36.10
N PHE A 175 -25.23 -24.49 -35.34
CA PHE A 175 -26.49 -25.19 -35.66
C PHE A 175 -27.23 -24.64 -36.89
N SER A 176 -26.89 -23.43 -37.35
CA SER A 176 -27.57 -22.77 -38.48
C SER A 176 -26.94 -23.11 -39.85
N ILE A 177 -25.77 -23.75 -39.88
CA ILE A 177 -25.03 -24.08 -41.11
C ILE A 177 -25.32 -25.53 -41.57
N GLU A 178 -25.80 -26.41 -40.69
CA GLU A 178 -26.09 -27.82 -41.01
C GLU A 178 -27.52 -28.09 -41.55
N SER A 179 -28.33 -27.05 -41.79
CA SER A 179 -29.72 -27.22 -42.28
C SER A 179 -29.97 -26.51 -43.62
N LYS A 180 -29.32 -27.01 -44.69
CA LYS A 180 -29.73 -26.81 -46.09
C LYS A 180 -29.43 -28.03 -46.94
#